data_AF-A0A4R5E6V4-F1
#
_entry.id   AF-A0A4R5E6V4-F1
#
_cell.length_a   1.000
_cell.length_b   1.000
_cell.length_c   1.000
_cell.angle_alpha   90.00
_cell.angle_beta   90.00
_cell.angle_gamma   90.00
#
_symmetry.space_group_name_H-M   'P 1'
#
loop_
_entity.id
_entity.type
_entity.pdbx_description
1 polymer ?
#
loop_
_entity_poly.entity_id
_entity_poly.type
_entity_poly.pdbx_seq_one_letter_code
_entity_poly.pdbx_strand_id
1 'polypeptide(L)'
;MDLVRAWTAAILVVVAGSIGTAGIAVSAAVSKDDLESVTGVLLWTALPTFVVFALMALVSAVVHPSPQRENAGRHALAVLLVPGLATLLGIVLGLVQGSPAQTTAASTIAGLLGAVPTWWLLARRRARRPSTGAYTGY
;
A
#
# COMPACT_ATOMS: atom_id res chain seq x y z
N MET A 1 -13.77 -16.39 1.02
CA MET A 1 -14.34 -15.05 0.74
C MET A 1 -13.60 -13.94 1.49
N ASP A 2 -12.93 -14.25 2.60
CA ASP A 2 -12.34 -13.25 3.50
C ASP A 2 -11.13 -12.48 2.94
N LEU A 3 -10.25 -13.17 2.21
CA LEU A 3 -9.11 -12.54 1.53
C LEU A 3 -9.56 -11.64 0.38
N VAL A 4 -10.56 -12.09 -0.38
CA VAL A 4 -11.11 -11.35 -1.52
C VAL A 4 -11.64 -9.99 -1.05
N ARG A 5 -12.34 -9.93 0.07
CA ARG A 5 -12.83 -8.65 0.62
C ARG A 5 -11.70 -7.68 0.96
N ALA A 6 -10.62 -8.17 1.56
CA ALA A 6 -9.43 -7.36 1.85
C ALA A 6 -8.76 -6.89 0.56
N TRP A 7 -8.62 -7.76 -0.43
CA TRP A 7 -8.05 -7.43 -1.73
C TRP A 7 -8.89 -6.42 -2.51
N THR A 8 -10.21 -6.60 -2.55
CA THR A 8 -11.14 -5.65 -3.18
C THR A 8 -10.99 -4.27 -2.53
N ALA A 9 -10.91 -4.19 -1.20
CA ALA A 9 -10.71 -2.92 -0.52
C ALA A 9 -9.35 -2.27 -0.88
N ALA A 10 -8.28 -3.06 -0.95
CA ALA A 10 -6.97 -2.59 -1.42
C ALA A 10 -7.01 -2.07 -2.87
N ILE A 11 -7.70 -2.79 -3.76
CA ILE A 11 -7.86 -2.41 -5.17
C ILE A 11 -8.64 -1.09 -5.27
N LEU A 12 -9.71 -0.93 -4.52
CA LEU A 12 -10.46 0.33 -4.50
C LEU A 12 -9.60 1.51 -4.02
N VAL A 13 -8.76 1.29 -3.00
CA VAL A 13 -7.83 2.32 -2.52
C VAL A 13 -6.79 2.67 -3.58
N VAL A 14 -6.18 1.70 -4.27
CA VAL A 14 -5.17 2.00 -5.29
C VAL A 14 -5.78 2.72 -6.49
N VAL A 15 -6.99 2.32 -6.91
CA VAL A 15 -7.72 2.99 -8.00
C VAL A 15 -8.08 4.42 -7.61
N ALA A 16 -8.71 4.62 -6.45
CA ALA A 16 -9.08 5.95 -5.97
C ALA A 16 -7.84 6.83 -5.74
N GLY A 17 -6.78 6.28 -5.17
CA GLY A 17 -5.50 6.96 -4.95
C GLY A 17 -4.82 7.36 -6.26
N SER A 18 -4.84 6.49 -7.27
CA SER A 18 -4.28 6.77 -8.59
C SER A 18 -5.06 7.89 -9.29
N ILE A 19 -6.40 7.83 -9.25
CA ILE A 19 -7.27 8.88 -9.80
C ILE A 19 -7.01 10.21 -9.10
N GLY A 20 -6.97 10.21 -7.75
CA GLY A 20 -6.71 11.40 -6.96
C GLY A 20 -5.33 12.01 -7.25
N THR A 21 -4.29 11.19 -7.30
CA THR A 21 -2.92 11.65 -7.59
C THR A 21 -2.83 12.24 -9.01
N ALA A 22 -3.41 11.55 -10.00
CA ALA A 22 -3.47 12.06 -11.37
C ALA A 22 -4.26 13.37 -11.47
N GLY A 23 -5.41 13.46 -10.79
CA GLY A 23 -6.24 14.66 -10.76
C GLY A 23 -5.53 15.86 -10.14
N ILE A 24 -4.76 15.65 -9.06
CA ILE A 24 -3.95 16.70 -8.43
C ILE A 24 -2.83 17.15 -9.39
N ALA A 25 -2.10 16.21 -10.00
CA ALA A 25 -1.01 16.55 -10.92
C ALA A 25 -1.51 17.34 -12.15
N VAL A 26 -2.66 16.96 -12.70
CA VAL A 26 -3.32 17.70 -13.80
C VAL A 26 -3.75 19.10 -13.33
N SER A 27 -4.37 19.21 -12.16
CA SER A 27 -4.84 20.50 -11.63
C SER A 27 -3.70 21.44 -11.27
N ALA A 28 -2.56 20.90 -10.84
CA ALA A 28 -1.36 21.66 -10.54
C ALA A 28 -0.49 21.96 -11.77
N ALA A 29 -0.92 21.54 -12.98
CA ALA A 29 -0.20 21.72 -14.23
C ALA A 29 1.27 21.24 -14.16
N VAL A 30 1.50 20.10 -13.50
CA VAL A 30 2.84 19.53 -13.31
C VAL A 30 3.50 19.26 -14.67
N SER A 31 4.66 19.86 -14.87
CA SER A 31 5.42 19.73 -16.12
C SER A 31 6.30 18.47 -16.12
N LYS A 32 6.84 18.10 -17.29
CA LYS A 32 7.84 17.02 -17.37
C LYS A 32 9.10 17.36 -16.60
N ASP A 33 9.53 18.61 -16.66
CA ASP A 33 10.73 19.09 -15.97
C ASP A 33 10.59 18.95 -14.45
N ASP A 34 9.39 19.14 -13.90
CA ASP A 34 9.10 18.88 -12.49
C ASP A 34 9.34 17.40 -12.14
N LEU A 35 8.90 16.49 -13.00
CA LEU A 35 9.02 15.03 -12.83
C LEU A 35 10.42 14.48 -13.12
N GLU A 36 11.32 15.29 -13.69
CA GLU A 36 12.73 14.94 -13.89
C GLU A 36 13.63 15.44 -12.74
N SER A 37 13.15 16.41 -11.95
CA SER A 37 13.83 16.86 -10.75
C SER A 37 13.69 15.86 -9.59
N VAL A 38 14.74 15.69 -8.78
CA VAL A 38 14.70 14.83 -7.58
C VAL A 38 13.55 15.22 -6.65
N THR A 39 13.36 16.53 -6.44
CA THR A 39 12.31 17.07 -5.57
C THR A 39 10.92 16.77 -6.12
N GLY A 40 10.69 16.94 -7.42
CA GLY A 40 9.39 16.67 -8.01
C GLY A 40 9.09 15.18 -8.11
N VAL A 41 10.08 14.31 -8.37
CA VAL A 41 9.90 12.85 -8.25
C VAL A 41 9.46 12.45 -6.84
N LEU A 42 10.05 13.05 -5.81
CA LEU A 42 9.66 12.78 -4.43
C LEU A 42 8.25 13.29 -4.11
N LEU A 43 7.94 14.53 -4.49
CA LEU A 43 6.68 15.18 -4.15
C LEU A 43 5.49 14.62 -4.93
N TRP A 44 5.66 14.38 -6.22
CA TRP A 44 4.58 14.03 -7.14
C TRP A 44 4.45 12.52 -7.37
N THR A 45 5.48 11.74 -7.04
CA THR A 45 5.48 10.30 -7.30
C THR A 45 5.68 9.49 -6.03
N ALA A 46 6.79 9.70 -5.31
CA ALA A 46 7.14 8.87 -4.15
C ALA A 46 6.15 9.06 -3.00
N LEU A 47 5.88 10.30 -2.60
CA LEU A 47 5.01 10.60 -1.46
C LEU A 47 3.56 10.12 -1.68
N PRO A 48 2.91 10.39 -2.84
CA PRO A 48 1.58 9.84 -3.11
C PRO A 48 1.59 8.31 -3.12
N THR A 49 2.59 7.68 -3.74
CA THR A 49 2.71 6.22 -3.76
C THR A 49 2.83 5.64 -2.35
N PHE A 50 3.66 6.24 -1.49
CA PHE A 50 3.79 5.86 -0.09
C PHE A 50 2.43 5.90 0.63
N VAL A 51 1.71 7.02 0.50
CA VAL A 51 0.41 7.22 1.17
C VAL A 51 -0.61 6.18 0.69
N VAL A 52 -0.73 5.99 -0.62
CA VAL A 52 -1.67 5.02 -1.20
C VAL A 52 -1.35 3.61 -0.73
N PHE A 53 -0.09 3.20 -0.74
CA PHE A 53 0.31 1.85 -0.31
C PHE A 53 0.13 1.62 1.19
N ALA A 54 0.38 2.65 2.02
CA ALA A 54 0.08 2.61 3.44
C ALA A 54 -1.43 2.46 3.69
N LEU A 55 -2.26 3.21 2.95
CA LEU A 55 -3.72 3.11 3.02
C LEU A 55 -4.23 1.74 2.55
N MET A 56 -3.69 1.20 1.45
CA MET A 56 -4.01 -0.15 0.98
C MET A 56 -3.76 -1.18 2.08
N ALA A 57 -2.57 -1.12 2.69
CA ALA A 57 -2.20 -2.05 3.75
C ALA A 57 -3.10 -1.89 5.00
N LEU A 58 -3.40 -0.65 5.38
CA LEU A 58 -4.26 -0.33 6.52
C LEU A 58 -5.70 -0.83 6.32
N VAL A 59 -6.33 -0.48 5.20
CA VAL A 59 -7.72 -0.84 4.89
C VAL A 59 -7.86 -2.36 4.76
N SER A 60 -6.92 -3.02 4.07
CA SER A 60 -6.89 -4.48 3.97
C SER A 60 -6.83 -5.14 5.35
N ALA A 61 -6.01 -4.60 6.25
CA ALA A 61 -5.86 -5.14 7.59
C ALA A 61 -7.09 -4.91 8.49
N VAL A 62 -7.83 -3.82 8.27
CA VAL A 62 -9.08 -3.52 8.99
C VAL A 62 -10.22 -4.41 8.51
N VAL A 63 -10.32 -4.61 7.19
CA VAL A 63 -11.41 -5.35 6.56
C VAL A 63 -11.25 -6.88 6.68
N HIS A 64 -10.02 -7.39 6.86
CA HIS A 64 -9.76 -8.83 7.01
C HIS A 64 -10.36 -9.38 8.33
N PRO A 65 -11.38 -10.26 8.27
CA PRO A 65 -12.12 -10.71 9.45
C PRO A 65 -11.33 -11.65 10.39
N SER A 66 -11.75 -11.69 11.67
CA SER A 66 -11.37 -12.74 12.63
C SER A 66 -12.22 -13.99 12.37
N PRO A 67 -11.67 -15.22 12.52
CA PRO A 67 -10.36 -15.56 13.11
C PRO A 67 -9.20 -15.65 12.11
N GLN A 68 -9.42 -15.54 10.78
CA GLN A 68 -8.32 -15.72 9.81
C GLN A 68 -7.23 -14.64 9.94
N ARG A 69 -7.59 -13.48 10.49
CA ARG A 69 -6.67 -12.41 10.87
C ARG A 69 -5.60 -12.80 11.91
N GLU A 70 -5.83 -13.86 12.67
CA GLU A 70 -4.94 -14.34 13.75
C GLU A 70 -3.77 -15.16 13.20
N ASN A 71 -3.95 -15.78 12.03
CA ASN A 71 -2.85 -16.45 11.33
C ASN A 71 -1.96 -15.41 10.64
N ALA A 72 -0.71 -15.27 11.11
CA ALA A 72 0.23 -14.27 10.61
C ALA A 72 0.47 -14.38 9.09
N GLY A 73 0.56 -15.60 8.54
CA GLY A 73 0.77 -15.84 7.11
C GLY A 73 -0.44 -15.42 6.27
N ARG A 74 -1.65 -15.84 6.67
CA ARG A 74 -2.88 -15.41 5.98
C ARG A 74 -3.09 -13.91 6.08
N HIS A 75 -2.71 -13.31 7.20
CA HIS A 75 -2.82 -11.87 7.36
C HIS A 75 -1.80 -11.10 6.50
N ALA A 76 -0.56 -11.59 6.40
CA ALA A 76 0.43 -11.03 5.49
C ALA A 76 -0.08 -11.09 4.04
N LEU A 77 -0.64 -12.23 3.60
CA LEU A 77 -1.25 -12.36 2.27
C LEU A 77 -2.44 -11.42 2.05
N ALA A 78 -3.29 -11.23 3.03
CA ALA A 78 -4.42 -10.30 2.93
C ALA A 78 -3.97 -8.85 2.74
N VAL A 79 -2.85 -8.46 3.35
CA VAL A 79 -2.38 -7.07 3.41
C VAL A 79 -1.37 -6.73 2.32
N LEU A 80 -0.45 -7.64 2.01
CA LEU A 80 0.72 -7.36 1.18
C LEU A 80 0.59 -7.87 -0.27
N LEU A 81 -0.36 -8.78 -0.56
CA LEU A 81 -0.46 -9.33 -1.91
C LEU A 81 -0.82 -8.26 -2.94
N VAL A 82 -1.87 -7.46 -2.69
CA VAL A 82 -2.29 -6.43 -3.66
C VAL A 82 -1.26 -5.31 -3.79
N PRO A 83 -0.68 -4.74 -2.71
CA PRO A 83 0.45 -3.83 -2.83
C PRO A 83 1.62 -4.44 -3.61
N GLY A 84 1.98 -5.69 -3.33
CA GLY A 84 3.06 -6.38 -4.04
C GLY A 84 2.79 -6.52 -5.54
N LEU A 85 1.58 -6.93 -5.92
CA LEU A 85 1.17 -7.01 -7.32
C LEU A 85 1.12 -5.63 -8.00
N ALA A 86 0.67 -4.59 -7.28
CA ALA A 86 0.67 -3.22 -7.79
C ALA A 86 2.10 -2.71 -8.03
N THR A 87 3.05 -3.01 -7.14
CA THR A 87 4.48 -2.71 -7.35
C THR A 87 5.01 -3.42 -8.59
N LEU A 88 4.76 -4.72 -8.73
CA LEU A 88 5.23 -5.49 -9.90
C LEU A 88 4.65 -4.94 -11.19
N LEU A 89 3.35 -4.61 -11.20
CA LEU A 89 2.71 -3.99 -12.35
C LEU A 89 3.33 -2.62 -12.68
N GLY A 90 3.58 -1.80 -11.66
CA GLY A 90 4.25 -0.51 -11.82
C GLY A 90 5.65 -0.63 -12.42
N ILE A 91 6.44 -1.61 -11.99
CA ILE A 91 7.77 -1.90 -12.56
C ILE A 91 7.64 -2.31 -14.03
N VAL A 92 6.75 -3.26 -14.35
CA VAL A 92 6.56 -3.74 -15.72
C VAL A 92 6.10 -2.61 -16.65
N LEU A 93 5.10 -1.83 -16.22
CA LEU A 93 4.62 -0.69 -17.00
C LEU A 93 5.69 0.39 -17.15
N GLY A 94 6.45 0.68 -16.09
CA GLY A 94 7.56 1.62 -16.13
C GLY A 94 8.65 1.22 -17.13
N LEU A 95 8.96 -0.07 -17.23
CA LEU A 95 9.90 -0.63 -18.22
C LEU A 95 9.33 -0.53 -19.64
N VAL A 96 8.06 -0.88 -19.84
CA VAL A 96 7.40 -0.87 -21.16
C VAL A 96 7.23 0.55 -21.69
N GLN A 97 6.93 1.52 -20.83
CA GLN A 97 6.71 2.92 -21.20
C GLN A 97 8.00 3.75 -21.29
N GLY A 98 9.17 3.15 -21.00
CA GLY A 98 10.44 3.86 -21.02
C GLY A 98 10.55 4.96 -19.96
N SER A 99 9.86 4.78 -18.82
CA SER A 99 9.91 5.76 -17.73
C SER A 99 11.34 5.90 -17.17
N PRO A 100 11.72 7.09 -16.65
CA PRO A 100 13.01 7.24 -16.00
C PRO A 100 13.19 6.22 -14.87
N ALA A 101 14.33 5.54 -14.85
CA ALA A 101 14.63 4.51 -13.84
C ALA A 101 14.49 5.05 -12.42
N GLN A 102 14.84 6.32 -12.20
CA GLN A 102 14.69 7.00 -10.92
C GLN A 102 13.24 7.10 -10.46
N THR A 103 12.29 7.40 -11.36
CA THR A 103 10.87 7.51 -11.05
C THR A 103 10.29 6.14 -10.68
N THR A 104 10.65 5.09 -11.43
CA THR A 104 10.23 3.71 -11.12
C THR A 104 10.82 3.25 -9.80
N ALA A 105 12.10 3.52 -9.54
CA ALA A 105 12.76 3.16 -8.28
C ALA A 105 12.15 3.90 -7.09
N ALA A 106 11.92 5.21 -7.20
CA ALA A 106 11.31 6.02 -6.15
C ALA A 106 9.91 5.53 -5.78
N SER A 107 9.07 5.24 -6.78
CA SER A 107 7.72 4.70 -6.58
C SER A 107 7.77 3.32 -5.91
N THR A 108 8.67 2.45 -6.37
CA THR A 108 8.85 1.10 -5.82
C THR A 108 9.26 1.15 -4.36
N ILE A 109 10.30 1.94 -4.04
CA ILE A 109 10.80 2.09 -2.67
C ILE A 109 9.70 2.70 -1.78
N ALA A 110 9.03 3.75 -2.24
CA ALA A 110 7.95 4.39 -1.51
C ALA A 110 6.78 3.43 -1.24
N GLY A 111 6.37 2.63 -2.23
CA GLY A 111 5.31 1.64 -2.09
C GLY A 111 5.66 0.57 -1.05
N LEU A 112 6.91 0.06 -1.09
CA LEU A 112 7.41 -0.88 -0.08
C LEU A 112 7.44 -0.28 1.32
N LEU A 113 7.93 0.96 1.45
CA LEU A 113 7.95 1.71 2.72
C LEU A 113 6.56 2.09 3.22
N GLY A 114 5.57 2.22 2.34
CA GLY A 114 4.17 2.42 2.73
C GLY A 114 3.54 1.13 3.27
N ALA A 115 3.66 0.03 2.54
CA ALA A 115 2.94 -1.20 2.84
C ALA A 115 3.58 -2.04 3.96
N VAL A 116 4.91 -2.25 3.91
CA VAL A 116 5.60 -3.21 4.79
C VAL A 116 5.65 -2.72 6.25
N PRO A 117 6.09 -1.49 6.56
CA PRO A 117 6.05 -0.96 7.92
C PRO A 117 4.62 -0.88 8.47
N THR A 118 3.64 -0.53 7.65
CA THR A 118 2.22 -0.49 8.07
C THR A 118 1.73 -1.86 8.50
N TRP A 119 1.97 -2.90 7.69
CA TRP A 119 1.67 -4.27 8.07
C TRP A 119 2.38 -4.68 9.36
N TRP A 120 3.68 -4.38 9.49
CA TRP A 120 4.48 -4.74 10.65
C TRP A 120 4.00 -4.07 11.95
N LEU A 121 3.65 -2.77 11.89
CA LEU A 121 3.07 -2.04 13.01
C LEU A 121 1.72 -2.66 13.44
N LEU A 122 0.89 -3.05 12.47
CA LEU A 122 -0.41 -3.69 12.73
C LEU A 122 -0.28 -5.13 13.23
N ALA A 123 0.78 -5.84 12.87
CA ALA A 123 1.12 -7.15 13.40
C ALA A 123 1.60 -7.05 14.87
N ARG A 124 2.49 -6.09 15.16
CA ARG A 124 2.97 -5.82 16.53
C ARG A 124 1.85 -5.42 17.49
N ARG A 125 0.92 -4.56 17.04
CA ARG A 125 -0.26 -4.18 17.86
C ARG A 125 -1.14 -5.36 18.22
N ARG A 126 -1.18 -6.40 17.38
CA ARG A 126 -1.92 -7.65 17.66
C ARG A 126 -1.21 -8.54 18.66
N ALA A 127 0.09 -8.75 18.49
CA ALA A 127 0.89 -9.54 19.43
C ALA A 127 0.87 -8.98 20.87
N ARG A 128 0.60 -7.67 21.02
CA ARG A 128 0.47 -7.00 22.32
C ARG A 128 -0.93 -7.02 22.93
N ARG A 129 -1.96 -7.51 22.25
CA ARG A 129 -3.29 -7.67 22.87
C ARG A 129 -3.23 -8.89 23.77
N PRO A 130 -3.31 -8.72 25.11
CA PRO A 130 -3.34 -9.86 26.00
C PRO A 130 -4.61 -10.65 25.72
N SER A 131 -4.54 -11.97 25.84
CA SER A 131 -5.71 -12.85 25.89
C SER A 131 -6.46 -12.64 27.21
N THR A 132 -7.07 -11.46 27.40
CA THR A 132 -7.89 -11.09 28.57
C THR A 132 -9.25 -11.80 28.59
N GLY A 133 -9.29 -13.08 28.23
CA GLY A 133 -10.53 -13.86 28.18
C GLY A 133 -10.39 -15.35 28.49
N ALA A 134 -9.20 -15.85 28.82
CA ALA A 134 -9.03 -17.29 29.13
C ALA A 134 -9.10 -17.62 30.64
N TYR A 135 -9.26 -16.62 31.53
CA TYR A 135 -9.28 -16.83 32.97
C TYR A 135 -10.31 -15.95 33.68
N THR A 136 -11.59 -16.13 33.38
CA THR A 136 -12.68 -15.83 34.32
C THR A 136 -13.82 -16.80 34.03
N GLY A 137 -13.88 -17.90 34.78
CA GLY A 137 -14.99 -18.85 34.68
C GLY A 137 -14.72 -20.16 35.40
N TYR A 138 -14.82 -20.09 36.74
CA TYR A 138 -15.18 -21.14 37.71
C TYR A 138 -14.46 -22.49 37.64
#